data_AF-A0A850KRP7-F1
#
_entry.id   AF-A0A850KRP7-F1
#
_cell.length_a   1.000
_cell.length_b   1.000
_cell.length_c   1.000
_cell.angle_alpha   90.00
_cell.angle_beta   90.00
_cell.angle_gamma   90.00
#
_symmetry.space_group_name_H-M   'P 1'
#
loop_
_entity.id
_entity.type
_entity.pdbx_description
1 polymer ?
#
loop_
_entity_poly.entity_id
_entity_poly.type
_entity_poly.pdbx_seq_one_letter_code
_entity_poly.pdbx_strand_id
1 'polypeptide(L)'
;MSDEEKDKNLHRLEDLAALAGVSISTVSRALNDSPLVSDRTKKKILSLAQSNNYSGRLRDRVYTEDADKTISIVIPPPQGRDTRLSDPFVLDLIGGIGDALKEQNCDLLISHLTMTDYHSAANLVASGRCDGLIVLGQSTLHKQLNMLAAQRVPFVTWGAQFPDQNYCSVGSDNRQGGRRATNHLIRMGRKRIVFVGDCEGPEMKLRQEGYREALAENGIEFDPRLVRAAHFYPESAMEAV
;
A
#
# COMPACT_ATOMS: atom_id res chain seq x y z
N MET A 1 13.15 -36.84 -41.03
CA MET A 1 12.80 -36.56 -39.62
C MET A 1 13.95 -37.05 -38.78
N SER A 2 14.83 -36.13 -38.36
CA SER A 2 15.97 -36.40 -37.48
C SER A 2 16.27 -35.14 -36.67
N ASP A 3 15.97 -35.19 -35.37
CA ASP A 3 16.67 -34.64 -34.20
C ASP A 3 17.32 -33.23 -34.22
N GLU A 4 16.83 -32.26 -35.01
CA GLU A 4 17.40 -30.89 -35.05
C GLU A 4 16.46 -29.73 -34.64
N GLU A 5 15.26 -29.99 -34.12
CA GLU A 5 14.43 -28.96 -33.46
C GLU A 5 14.60 -29.03 -31.93
N LYS A 6 15.83 -28.84 -31.45
CA LYS A 6 16.06 -28.57 -30.04
C LYS A 6 15.49 -27.19 -29.70
N ASP A 7 14.39 -27.22 -28.98
CA ASP A 7 13.85 -26.20 -28.09
C ASP A 7 14.94 -25.24 -27.58
N LYS A 8 15.16 -24.13 -28.30
CA LYS A 8 16.14 -23.08 -27.94
C LYS A 8 15.51 -22.15 -26.91
N ASN A 9 15.12 -22.68 -25.76
CA ASN A 9 14.83 -21.83 -24.62
C ASN A 9 16.16 -21.22 -24.14
N LEU A 10 16.29 -19.90 -24.32
CA LEU A 10 17.47 -19.15 -23.97
C LEU A 10 17.51 -19.02 -22.44
N HIS A 11 18.24 -19.90 -21.76
CA HIS A 11 18.26 -19.91 -20.29
C HIS A 11 19.44 -19.16 -19.67
N ARG A 12 20.50 -18.85 -20.45
CA ARG A 12 21.76 -18.31 -19.94
C ARG A 12 22.09 -16.92 -20.48
N LEU A 13 22.70 -16.08 -19.63
CA LEU A 13 23.01 -14.68 -19.95
C LEU A 13 23.99 -14.58 -21.13
N GLU A 14 24.84 -15.59 -21.26
CA GLU A 14 25.81 -15.82 -22.34
C GLU A 14 25.13 -15.94 -23.70
N ASP A 15 24.02 -16.67 -23.77
CA ASP A 15 23.28 -16.88 -25.01
C ASP A 15 22.68 -15.55 -25.48
N LEU A 16 22.13 -14.78 -24.54
CA LEU A 16 21.55 -13.46 -24.83
C LEU A 16 22.63 -12.44 -25.23
N ALA A 17 23.82 -12.53 -24.64
CA ALA A 17 24.96 -11.70 -25.01
C ALA A 17 25.46 -11.98 -26.43
N ALA A 18 25.57 -13.26 -26.80
CA ALA A 18 25.93 -13.68 -28.14
C ALA A 18 24.90 -13.19 -29.17
N LEU A 19 23.61 -13.35 -28.86
CA LEU A 19 22.51 -12.94 -29.73
C LEU A 19 22.44 -11.41 -29.92
N ALA A 20 22.70 -10.64 -28.87
CA ALA A 20 22.72 -9.19 -28.91
C ALA A 20 24.00 -8.59 -29.53
N GLY A 21 25.07 -9.39 -29.65
CA GLY A 21 26.38 -8.99 -30.15
C GLY A 21 27.13 -8.07 -29.18
N VAL A 22 26.95 -8.26 -27.88
CA VAL A 22 27.59 -7.45 -26.82
C VAL A 22 28.18 -8.35 -25.73
N SER A 23 28.95 -7.79 -24.80
CA SER A 23 29.48 -8.55 -23.67
C SER A 23 28.38 -8.99 -22.69
N ILE A 24 28.60 -10.10 -21.98
CA ILE A 24 27.77 -10.57 -20.86
C ILE A 24 27.56 -9.45 -19.83
N SER A 25 28.62 -8.69 -19.54
CA SER A 25 28.56 -7.55 -18.62
C SER A 25 27.66 -6.40 -19.12
N THR A 26 27.55 -6.22 -20.44
CA THR A 26 26.64 -5.24 -21.05
C THR A 26 25.20 -5.71 -21.00
N VAL A 27 24.93 -7.00 -21.24
CA VAL A 27 23.61 -7.60 -21.03
C VAL A 27 23.19 -7.51 -19.57
N SER A 28 24.06 -7.90 -18.63
CA SER A 28 23.80 -7.79 -17.19
C SER A 28 23.48 -6.35 -16.79
N ARG A 29 24.26 -5.37 -17.27
CA ARG A 29 24.01 -3.95 -17.00
C ARG A 29 22.73 -3.45 -17.66
N ALA A 30 22.40 -3.90 -18.86
CA ALA A 30 21.18 -3.52 -19.56
C ALA A 30 19.93 -4.06 -18.86
N LEU A 31 19.95 -5.33 -18.44
CA LEU A 31 18.87 -5.97 -17.69
C LEU A 31 18.67 -5.38 -16.28
N ASN A 32 19.73 -4.78 -15.72
CA ASN A 32 19.69 -4.07 -14.44
C ASN A 32 19.49 -2.53 -14.59
N ASP A 33 19.09 -2.05 -15.77
CA ASP A 33 18.85 -0.64 -16.09
C ASP A 33 20.03 0.31 -15.77
N SER A 34 21.26 -0.15 -15.91
CA SER A 34 22.45 0.64 -15.61
C SER A 34 22.55 1.89 -16.51
N PRO A 35 22.88 3.09 -15.96
CA PRO A 35 23.07 4.31 -16.75
C PRO A 35 24.30 4.25 -17.66
N LEU A 36 25.17 3.24 -17.49
CA LEU A 36 26.36 3.01 -18.30
C LEU A 36 26.04 2.36 -19.67
N VAL A 37 24.77 2.05 -19.94
CA VAL A 37 24.32 1.44 -21.20
C VAL A 37 23.30 2.37 -21.85
N SER A 38 23.47 2.63 -23.15
CA SER A 38 22.53 3.51 -23.88
C SER A 38 21.12 2.92 -23.93
N ASP A 39 20.10 3.78 -23.95
CA ASP A 39 18.70 3.36 -24.04
C ASP A 39 18.42 2.54 -25.32
N ARG A 40 19.10 2.88 -26.42
CA ARG A 40 19.03 2.11 -27.67
C ARG A 40 19.51 0.67 -27.47
N THR A 41 20.62 0.48 -26.76
CA THR A 41 21.19 -0.85 -26.46
C THR A 41 20.32 -1.62 -25.47
N LYS A 42 19.76 -0.95 -24.45
CA LYS A 42 18.81 -1.55 -23.50
C LYS A 42 17.58 -2.08 -24.21
N LYS A 43 16.92 -1.26 -25.05
CA LYS A 43 15.74 -1.65 -25.83
C LYS A 43 16.01 -2.86 -26.72
N LYS A 44 17.17 -2.90 -27.40
CA LYS A 44 17.57 -4.03 -28.23
C LYS A 44 17.68 -5.33 -27.40
N ILE A 45 18.37 -5.28 -26.26
CA ILE A 45 18.59 -6.46 -25.40
C ILE A 45 17.28 -6.98 -24.80
N LEU A 46 16.40 -6.08 -24.36
CA LEU A 46 15.09 -6.46 -23.81
C LEU A 46 14.18 -7.11 -24.86
N SER A 47 14.10 -6.54 -26.06
CA SER A 47 13.34 -7.12 -27.18
C SER A 47 13.86 -8.51 -27.55
N LEU A 48 15.17 -8.69 -27.61
CA LEU A 48 15.77 -9.99 -27.88
C LEU A 48 15.50 -11.01 -26.78
N ALA A 49 15.49 -10.59 -25.52
CA ALA A 49 15.15 -11.46 -24.39
C ALA A 49 13.69 -11.94 -24.46
N GLN A 50 12.75 -11.03 -24.76
CA GLN A 50 11.32 -11.33 -24.92
C GLN A 50 11.06 -12.26 -26.10
N SER A 51 11.58 -11.96 -27.28
CA SER A 51 11.34 -12.77 -28.49
C SER A 51 11.96 -14.18 -28.43
N ASN A 52 12.84 -14.44 -27.46
CA ASN A 52 13.50 -15.74 -27.30
C ASN A 52 13.16 -16.41 -25.95
N ASN A 53 12.08 -15.99 -25.29
CA ASN A 53 11.60 -16.55 -24.01
C ASN A 53 12.73 -16.68 -22.96
N TYR A 54 13.59 -15.67 -22.87
CA TYR A 54 14.73 -15.71 -21.96
C TYR A 54 14.26 -15.80 -20.50
N SER A 55 14.56 -16.91 -19.83
CA SER A 55 14.04 -17.20 -18.48
C SER A 55 14.97 -16.78 -17.35
N GLY A 56 16.06 -16.04 -17.63
CA GLY A 56 16.90 -15.47 -16.58
C GLY A 56 16.13 -14.40 -15.81
N ARG A 57 16.70 -13.88 -14.70
CA ARG A 57 16.13 -12.74 -13.97
C ARG A 57 16.07 -11.49 -14.86
N LEU A 58 15.08 -11.44 -15.74
CA LEU A 58 14.54 -10.22 -16.27
C LEU A 58 13.99 -9.50 -15.03
N ARG A 59 14.50 -8.30 -14.74
CA ARG A 59 13.64 -7.35 -14.03
C ARG A 59 12.56 -7.03 -15.04
N ASP A 60 11.50 -7.81 -15.00
CA ASP A 60 10.33 -7.65 -15.83
C ASP A 60 9.81 -6.23 -15.63
N ARG A 61 10.16 -5.34 -16.56
CA ARG A 61 9.21 -4.37 -17.09
C ARG A 61 8.36 -5.07 -18.14
N VAL A 62 7.87 -6.27 -17.83
CA VAL A 62 6.66 -6.76 -18.48
C VAL A 62 5.55 -5.96 -17.83
N TYR A 63 5.44 -4.69 -18.25
CA TYR A 63 4.11 -4.16 -18.51
C TYR A 63 3.49 -5.23 -19.40
N THR A 64 2.52 -5.98 -18.87
CA THR A 64 1.54 -6.64 -19.73
C THR A 64 1.16 -5.60 -20.79
N GLU A 65 1.14 -5.99 -22.07
CA GLU A 65 0.90 -5.03 -23.18
C GLU A 65 -0.41 -4.23 -23.00
N ASP A 66 -1.24 -4.61 -22.03
CA ASP A 66 -2.53 -4.02 -21.69
C ASP A 66 -2.54 -3.02 -20.49
N ALA A 67 -1.52 -3.01 -19.61
CA ALA A 67 -1.53 -2.14 -18.42
C ALA A 67 -0.55 -0.96 -18.56
N ASP A 68 -1.03 0.26 -18.31
CA ASP A 68 -0.25 1.50 -18.46
C ASP A 68 0.70 1.73 -17.29
N LYS A 69 0.29 1.33 -16.07
CA LYS A 69 1.01 1.55 -14.81
C LYS A 69 0.69 0.45 -13.80
N THR A 70 1.61 0.21 -12.87
CA THR A 70 1.39 -0.65 -11.72
C THR A 70 1.32 0.17 -10.44
N ILE A 71 0.24 0.04 -9.68
CA ILE A 71 0.09 0.69 -8.37
C ILE A 71 0.20 -0.36 -7.28
N SER A 72 1.04 -0.10 -6.27
CA SER A 72 1.21 -1.04 -5.16
C SER A 72 0.43 -0.63 -3.93
N ILE A 73 -0.26 -1.59 -3.30
CA ILE A 73 -0.87 -1.42 -1.99
C ILE A 73 0.15 -1.82 -0.92
N VAL A 74 0.28 -0.96 0.08
CA VAL A 74 1.04 -1.20 1.31
C VAL A 74 0.10 -1.09 2.50
N ILE A 75 0.16 -2.10 3.38
CA ILE A 75 -0.70 -2.18 4.56
C ILE A 75 0.21 -2.16 5.79
N PRO A 76 0.39 -0.99 6.43
CA PRO A 76 1.12 -0.91 7.68
C PRO A 76 0.50 -1.79 8.77
N PRO A 77 1.30 -2.41 9.64
CA PRO A 77 0.79 -3.01 10.86
C PRO A 77 0.15 -1.92 11.74
N PRO A 78 -1.14 -2.00 12.09
CA PRO A 78 -1.82 -1.07 12.99
C PRO A 78 -1.17 -1.17 14.36
N GLN A 79 -0.58 -0.07 14.83
CA GLN A 79 0.05 0.03 16.15
C GLN A 79 1.06 -1.09 16.43
N GLY A 80 1.77 -1.56 15.39
CA GLY A 80 2.78 -2.62 15.52
C GLY A 80 2.22 -4.05 15.59
N ARG A 81 0.97 -4.27 15.17
CA ARG A 81 0.29 -5.57 15.20
C ARG A 81 0.06 -6.10 13.79
N ASP A 82 0.02 -7.42 13.65
CA ASP A 82 -0.22 -8.04 12.35
C ASP A 82 -1.65 -7.78 11.87
N THR A 83 -1.80 -7.00 10.80
CA THR A 83 -3.02 -6.99 10.02
C THR A 83 -3.03 -8.20 9.11
N ARG A 84 -4.13 -8.95 9.18
CA ARG A 84 -4.37 -10.03 8.22
C ARG A 84 -4.95 -9.43 6.96
N LEU A 85 -4.39 -9.80 5.81
CA LEU A 85 -4.97 -9.47 4.51
C LEU A 85 -6.40 -9.99 4.38
N SER A 86 -6.76 -11.05 5.12
CA SER A 86 -8.09 -11.63 5.17
C SER A 86 -9.11 -10.84 5.99
N ASP A 87 -8.74 -9.69 6.56
CA ASP A 87 -9.69 -8.80 7.24
C ASP A 87 -10.74 -8.31 6.22
N PRO A 88 -12.05 -8.52 6.44
CA PRO A 88 -13.09 -8.10 5.50
C PRO A 88 -13.03 -6.62 5.14
N PHE A 89 -12.68 -5.75 6.09
CA PHE A 89 -12.55 -4.32 5.85
C PHE A 89 -11.39 -4.02 4.87
N VAL A 90 -10.28 -4.74 5.01
CA VAL A 90 -9.13 -4.61 4.11
C VAL A 90 -9.46 -5.17 2.72
N LEU A 91 -10.14 -6.31 2.65
CA LEU A 91 -10.55 -6.92 1.38
C LEU A 91 -11.51 -6.01 0.60
N ASP A 92 -12.48 -5.39 1.28
CA ASP A 92 -13.40 -4.44 0.64
C ASP A 92 -12.66 -3.21 0.07
N LEU A 93 -11.69 -2.68 0.81
CA LEU A 93 -10.84 -1.58 0.33
C LEU A 93 -10.01 -2.00 -0.90
N ILE A 94 -9.39 -3.18 -0.86
CA ILE A 94 -8.61 -3.72 -1.97
C ILE A 94 -9.50 -3.93 -3.20
N GLY A 95 -10.73 -4.45 -3.02
CA GLY A 95 -11.71 -4.63 -4.09
C GLY A 95 -12.04 -3.31 -4.76
N GLY A 96 -12.41 -2.28 -3.98
CA GLY A 96 -12.72 -0.96 -4.52
C GLY A 96 -11.53 -0.28 -5.21
N ILE A 97 -10.31 -0.47 -4.71
CA ILE A 97 -9.09 0.01 -5.38
C ILE A 97 -8.88 -0.75 -6.69
N GLY A 98 -9.03 -2.07 -6.69
CA GLY A 98 -8.88 -2.91 -7.88
C GLY A 98 -9.85 -2.52 -8.99
N ASP A 99 -11.12 -2.28 -8.66
CA ASP A 99 -12.13 -1.82 -9.61
C ASP A 99 -11.76 -0.45 -10.20
N ALA A 100 -11.33 0.50 -9.37
CA ALA A 100 -10.90 1.82 -9.83
C ALA A 100 -9.63 1.78 -10.70
N LEU A 101 -8.66 0.92 -10.37
CA LEU A 101 -7.45 0.75 -11.17
C LEU A 101 -7.74 0.08 -12.52
N LYS A 102 -8.66 -0.88 -12.54
CA LYS A 102 -9.12 -1.53 -13.78
C LYS A 102 -9.74 -0.53 -14.74
N GLU A 103 -10.54 0.42 -14.26
CA GLU A 103 -11.10 1.50 -15.10
C GLU A 103 -10.02 2.42 -15.70
N GLN A 104 -8.82 2.44 -15.10
CA GLN A 104 -7.67 3.25 -15.53
C GLN A 104 -6.58 2.42 -16.23
N ASN A 105 -6.87 1.17 -16.63
CA ASN A 105 -5.90 0.24 -17.21
C ASN A 105 -4.60 0.12 -16.38
N CYS A 106 -4.73 0.11 -15.05
CA CYS A 106 -3.61 -0.04 -14.14
C CYS A 106 -3.62 -1.41 -13.46
N ASP A 107 -2.44 -2.00 -13.30
CA ASP A 107 -2.26 -3.21 -12.52
C ASP A 107 -2.17 -2.90 -11.02
N LEU A 108 -2.65 -3.84 -10.21
CA LEU A 108 -2.57 -3.79 -8.76
C LEU A 108 -1.51 -4.78 -8.24
N LEU A 109 -0.53 -4.27 -7.49
CA LEU A 109 0.46 -5.08 -6.79
C LEU A 109 0.23 -5.05 -5.27
N ILE A 110 -0.17 -6.17 -4.68
CA ILE A 110 -0.21 -6.29 -3.21
C ILE A 110 1.19 -6.63 -2.71
N SER A 111 1.75 -5.76 -1.87
CA SER A 111 3.12 -5.91 -1.37
C SER A 111 3.13 -6.25 0.12
N HIS A 112 3.93 -7.24 0.50
CA HIS A 112 4.17 -7.61 1.91
C HIS A 112 5.12 -6.65 2.63
N LEU A 113 5.38 -5.46 2.08
CA LEU A 113 6.32 -4.51 2.66
C LEU A 113 5.83 -4.03 4.03
N THR A 114 6.70 -4.18 5.02
CA THR A 114 6.55 -3.54 6.31
C THR A 114 7.13 -2.13 6.22
N MET A 115 6.27 -1.12 6.39
CA MET A 115 6.65 0.31 6.36
C MET A 115 7.53 0.76 7.54
N THR A 116 7.96 -0.18 8.40
CA THR A 116 9.00 0.07 9.40
C THR A 116 10.29 0.53 8.75
N ASP A 117 10.55 0.14 7.50
CA ASP A 117 11.60 0.70 6.67
C ASP A 117 11.01 1.47 5.47
N TYR A 118 10.88 2.80 5.62
CA TYR A 118 10.43 3.68 4.54
C TYR A 118 11.30 3.57 3.28
N HIS A 119 12.58 3.20 3.43
CA HIS A 119 13.47 2.97 2.28
C HIS A 119 12.95 1.84 1.41
N SER A 120 12.35 0.81 1.99
CA SER A 120 11.79 -0.32 1.23
C SER A 120 10.63 0.10 0.33
N ALA A 121 9.79 1.05 0.77
CA ALA A 121 8.72 1.62 -0.05
C ALA A 121 9.27 2.51 -1.19
N ALA A 122 10.23 3.38 -0.87
CA ALA A 122 10.91 4.19 -1.89
C ALA A 122 11.64 3.32 -2.92
N ASN A 123 12.27 2.23 -2.47
CA ASN A 123 12.96 1.26 -3.32
C ASN A 123 12.00 0.51 -4.24
N LEU A 124 10.75 0.28 -3.84
CA LEU A 124 9.76 -0.37 -4.69
C LEU A 124 9.51 0.45 -5.96
N VAL A 125 9.29 1.76 -5.78
CA VAL A 125 9.11 2.69 -6.89
C VAL A 125 10.42 2.89 -7.67
N ALA A 126 11.53 3.13 -6.98
CA ALA A 126 12.83 3.36 -7.62
C ALA A 126 13.35 2.16 -8.42
N SER A 127 12.97 0.93 -8.02
CA SER A 127 13.32 -0.29 -8.76
C SER A 127 12.44 -0.55 -9.99
N GLY A 128 11.41 0.28 -10.22
CA GLY A 128 10.45 0.13 -11.30
C GLY A 128 9.46 -1.01 -11.10
N ARG A 129 9.30 -1.52 -9.86
CA ARG A 129 8.31 -2.56 -9.54
C ARG A 129 6.88 -2.02 -9.44
N CYS A 130 6.74 -0.71 -9.24
CA CYS A 130 5.48 0.01 -9.35
C CYS A 130 5.73 1.48 -9.69
N ASP A 131 4.71 2.15 -10.19
CA ASP A 131 4.68 3.57 -10.55
C ASP A 131 4.17 4.45 -9.40
N GLY A 132 3.56 3.86 -8.37
CA GLY A 132 3.03 4.58 -7.21
C GLY A 132 2.54 3.65 -6.10
N LEU A 133 2.21 4.26 -4.96
CA LEU A 133 1.79 3.55 -3.75
C LEU A 133 0.43 4.04 -3.24
N ILE A 134 -0.40 3.12 -2.77
CA ILE A 134 -1.54 3.40 -1.90
C ILE A 134 -1.23 2.78 -0.54
N VAL A 135 -1.17 3.62 0.51
CA VAL A 135 -0.91 3.17 1.88
C VAL A 135 -2.25 3.07 2.61
N LEU A 136 -2.65 1.86 3.03
CA LEU A 136 -3.91 1.63 3.74
C LEU A 136 -3.73 1.79 5.25
N GLY A 137 -4.05 2.99 5.74
CA GLY A 137 -3.91 3.37 7.15
C GLY A 137 -2.55 4.00 7.42
N GLN A 138 -2.54 5.05 8.24
CA GLN A 138 -1.29 5.74 8.61
C GLN A 138 -0.60 5.11 9.81
N SER A 139 -1.35 4.42 10.68
CA SER A 139 -0.82 3.85 11.93
C SER A 139 0.02 4.90 12.68
N THR A 140 1.21 4.53 13.16
CA THR A 140 2.19 5.43 13.80
C THR A 140 3.22 6.02 12.82
N LEU A 141 2.98 5.94 11.51
CA LEU A 141 3.98 6.19 10.46
C LEU A 141 3.97 7.61 9.90
N HIS A 142 3.31 8.56 10.55
CA HIS A 142 3.19 9.94 10.05
C HIS A 142 4.54 10.57 9.66
N LYS A 143 5.57 10.37 10.49
CA LYS A 143 6.93 10.87 10.21
C LYS A 143 7.55 10.20 8.98
N GLN A 144 7.43 8.89 8.86
CA GLN A 144 7.95 8.09 7.75
C GLN A 144 7.26 8.46 6.43
N LEU A 145 5.95 8.67 6.47
CA LEU A 145 5.17 9.15 5.33
C LEU A 145 5.61 10.57 4.92
N ASN A 146 5.89 11.45 5.88
CA ASN A 146 6.44 12.78 5.56
C ASN A 146 7.84 12.70 4.90
N MET A 147 8.68 11.75 5.32
CA MET A 147 9.98 11.50 4.69
C MET A 147 9.82 10.95 3.26
N LEU A 148 8.87 10.05 3.04
CA LEU A 148 8.57 9.48 1.73
C LEU A 148 8.11 10.57 0.74
N ALA A 149 7.28 11.51 1.21
CA ALA A 149 6.85 12.65 0.41
C ALA A 149 7.99 13.63 0.12
N ALA A 150 8.90 13.85 1.08
CA ALA A 150 10.09 14.67 0.86
C ALA A 150 11.01 14.10 -0.24
N GLN A 151 11.01 12.77 -0.43
CA GLN A 151 11.70 12.08 -1.52
C GLN A 151 10.95 12.12 -2.86
N ARG A 152 9.78 12.77 -2.92
CA ARG A 152 8.92 12.87 -4.11
C ARG A 152 8.46 11.50 -4.64
N VAL A 153 8.35 10.52 -3.76
CA VAL A 153 7.72 9.24 -4.12
C VAL A 153 6.23 9.51 -4.35
N PRO A 154 5.64 9.04 -5.46
CA PRO A 154 4.21 9.17 -5.72
C PRO A 154 3.42 8.21 -4.82
N PHE A 155 2.66 8.74 -3.88
CA PHE A 155 1.74 7.95 -3.06
C PHE A 155 0.54 8.74 -2.54
N VAL A 156 -0.50 8.00 -2.16
CA VAL A 156 -1.64 8.51 -1.37
C VAL A 156 -1.86 7.59 -0.18
N THR A 157 -2.36 8.15 0.93
CA THR A 157 -2.71 7.36 2.12
C THR A 157 -4.21 7.30 2.28
N TRP A 158 -4.78 6.11 2.46
CA TRP A 158 -6.09 6.01 3.08
C TRP A 158 -5.94 6.21 4.59
N GLY A 159 -6.62 7.20 5.18
CA GLY A 159 -6.50 7.48 6.61
C GLY A 159 -6.97 8.87 7.03
N ALA A 160 -6.53 9.31 8.21
CA ALA A 160 -6.86 10.61 8.76
C ALA A 160 -5.97 11.75 8.21
N GLN A 161 -6.39 12.99 8.45
CA GLN A 161 -5.53 14.16 8.22
C GLN A 161 -4.79 14.51 9.51
N PHE A 162 -3.47 14.70 9.41
CA PHE A 162 -2.63 15.15 10.53
C PHE A 162 -2.17 16.61 10.37
N PRO A 163 -1.89 17.30 11.49
CA PRO A 163 -1.06 18.50 11.46
C PRO A 163 0.29 18.22 10.79
N ASP A 164 0.83 19.21 10.07
CA ASP A 164 2.14 19.13 9.41
C ASP A 164 2.31 17.99 8.38
N GLN A 165 1.20 17.42 7.93
CA GLN A 165 1.17 16.45 6.85
C GLN A 165 1.58 17.07 5.51
N ASN A 166 2.60 16.50 4.86
CA ASN A 166 3.08 16.94 3.54
C ASN A 166 2.70 15.98 2.39
N TYR A 167 1.81 15.02 2.66
CA TYR A 167 1.33 14.01 1.72
C TYR A 167 -0.19 14.05 1.57
N CYS A 168 -0.73 13.44 0.51
CA CYS A 168 -2.17 13.38 0.30
C CYS A 168 -2.80 12.22 1.10
N SER A 169 -3.92 12.50 1.79
CA SER A 169 -4.72 11.49 2.47
C SER A 169 -6.18 11.53 2.01
N VAL A 170 -6.78 10.35 1.83
CA VAL A 170 -8.20 10.16 1.55
C VAL A 170 -8.81 9.36 2.71
N GLY A 171 -9.95 9.79 3.22
CA GLY A 171 -10.59 9.08 4.32
C GLY A 171 -11.91 9.69 4.71
N SER A 172 -12.50 9.16 5.77
CA SER A 172 -13.75 9.68 6.32
C SER A 172 -13.50 10.74 7.38
N ASP A 173 -14.49 11.63 7.59
CA ASP A 173 -14.51 12.51 8.75
C ASP A 173 -14.81 11.69 10.02
N ASN A 174 -13.74 11.17 10.62
CA ASN A 174 -13.81 10.31 11.80
C ASN A 174 -14.37 11.05 13.02
N ARG A 175 -14.08 12.34 13.18
CA ARG A 175 -14.60 13.16 14.28
C ARG A 175 -16.09 13.36 14.14
N GLN A 176 -16.56 13.77 12.96
CA GLN A 176 -17.99 13.90 12.69
C GLN A 176 -18.69 12.55 12.79
N GLY A 177 -18.07 11.46 12.35
CA GLY A 177 -18.58 10.10 12.49
C GLY A 177 -18.85 9.73 13.95
N GLY A 178 -17.86 9.94 14.82
CA GLY A 178 -18.00 9.74 16.27
C GLY A 178 -19.13 10.58 16.86
N ARG A 179 -19.15 11.88 16.55
CA ARG A 179 -20.18 12.81 17.02
C ARG A 179 -21.59 12.40 16.59
N ARG A 180 -21.75 11.99 15.33
CA ARG A 180 -23.03 11.54 14.77
C ARG A 180 -23.55 10.27 15.44
N ALA A 181 -22.68 9.29 15.65
CA ALA A 181 -23.03 8.04 16.32
C ALA A 181 -23.46 8.27 17.77
N THR A 182 -22.70 9.06 18.52
CA THR A 182 -23.03 9.38 19.92
C THR A 182 -24.32 10.18 20.04
N ASN A 183 -24.50 11.22 19.21
CA ASN A 183 -25.74 12.00 19.19
C ASN A 183 -26.98 11.14 18.83
N HIS A 184 -26.82 10.11 17.99
CA HIS A 184 -27.92 9.18 17.71
C HIS A 184 -28.33 8.41 18.98
N LEU A 185 -27.39 7.91 19.78
CA LEU A 185 -27.68 7.25 21.05
C LEU A 185 -28.34 8.20 22.07
N ILE A 186 -27.84 9.44 22.18
CA ILE A 186 -28.40 10.45 23.08
C ILE A 186 -29.85 10.78 22.69
N ARG A 187 -30.14 10.94 21.39
CA ARG A 187 -31.52 11.17 20.89
C ARG A 187 -32.47 10.03 21.23
N MET A 188 -31.97 8.80 21.40
CA MET A 188 -32.75 7.66 21.89
C MET A 188 -32.90 7.62 23.42
N GLY A 189 -32.47 8.67 24.14
CA GLY A 189 -32.55 8.77 25.59
C GLY A 189 -31.43 8.07 26.35
N ARG A 190 -30.35 7.63 25.68
CA ARG A 190 -29.21 6.98 26.35
C ARG A 190 -28.35 8.05 27.04
N LYS A 191 -28.10 7.86 28.35
CA LYS A 191 -27.33 8.80 29.18
C LYS A 191 -25.95 8.27 29.60
N ARG A 192 -25.74 6.96 29.50
CA ARG A 192 -24.49 6.29 29.87
C ARG A 192 -24.04 5.48 28.66
N ILE A 193 -23.05 5.99 27.93
CA ILE A 193 -22.62 5.49 26.63
C ILE A 193 -21.16 5.05 26.77
N VAL A 194 -20.85 3.82 26.38
CA VAL A 194 -19.48 3.31 26.34
C VAL A 194 -18.87 3.59 24.96
N PHE A 195 -17.61 4.02 24.94
CA PHE A 195 -16.77 4.05 23.74
C PHE A 195 -15.80 2.88 23.79
N VAL A 196 -15.83 2.02 22.78
CA VAL A 196 -14.99 0.81 22.69
C VAL A 196 -14.11 0.93 21.45
N GLY A 197 -12.78 0.98 21.63
CA GLY A 197 -11.84 1.06 20.52
C GLY A 197 -10.42 1.48 20.92
N ASP A 198 -9.45 1.13 20.09
CA ASP A 198 -8.03 1.47 20.27
C ASP A 198 -7.72 2.90 19.82
N CYS A 199 -7.57 3.82 20.76
CA CYS A 199 -7.34 5.25 20.49
C CYS A 199 -5.86 5.60 20.23
N GLU A 200 -4.96 4.62 20.11
CA GLU A 200 -3.58 4.87 19.68
C GLU A 200 -3.51 5.23 18.19
N GLY A 201 -4.46 4.71 17.38
CA GLY A 201 -4.62 5.04 15.97
C GLY A 201 -5.37 6.36 15.73
N PRO A 202 -5.03 7.11 14.66
CA PRO A 202 -5.58 8.45 14.46
C PRO A 202 -7.08 8.45 14.17
N GLU A 203 -7.58 7.49 13.39
CA GLU A 203 -8.99 7.41 13.03
C GLU A 203 -9.86 7.19 14.28
N MET A 204 -9.46 6.26 15.14
CA MET A 204 -10.21 5.95 16.35
C MET A 204 -10.10 7.07 17.38
N LYS A 205 -8.93 7.68 17.52
CA LYS A 205 -8.75 8.87 18.37
C LYS A 205 -9.70 9.99 17.96
N LEU A 206 -9.80 10.29 16.66
CA LEU A 206 -10.73 11.30 16.15
C LEU A 206 -12.19 10.93 16.43
N ARG A 207 -12.58 9.65 16.31
CA ARG A 207 -13.93 9.19 16.69
C ARG A 207 -14.20 9.38 18.18
N GLN A 208 -13.22 9.12 19.04
CA GLN A 208 -13.34 9.33 20.49
C GLN A 208 -13.51 10.83 20.80
N GLU A 209 -12.78 11.70 20.12
CA GLU A 209 -12.91 13.15 20.29
C GLU A 209 -14.32 13.62 19.87
N GLY A 210 -14.85 13.12 18.74
CA GLY A 210 -16.24 13.38 18.35
C GLY A 210 -17.28 12.84 19.34
N TYR A 211 -17.03 11.69 19.97
CA TYR A 211 -17.83 11.18 21.08
C TYR A 211 -17.84 12.14 22.27
N ARG A 212 -16.67 12.64 22.68
CA ARG A 212 -16.54 13.60 23.78
C ARG A 212 -17.25 14.92 23.49
N GLU A 213 -17.14 15.43 22.25
CA GLU A 213 -17.85 16.61 21.78
C GLU A 213 -19.36 16.44 21.90
N ALA A 214 -19.91 15.32 21.42
CA ALA A 214 -21.35 15.04 21.50
C ALA A 214 -21.86 14.95 22.95
N LEU A 215 -21.07 14.36 23.87
CA LEU A 215 -21.44 14.34 25.29
C LEU A 215 -21.52 15.75 25.87
N ALA A 216 -20.49 16.57 25.63
CA ALA A 216 -20.41 17.94 26.12
C ALA A 216 -21.55 18.82 25.56
N GLU A 217 -21.85 18.72 24.26
CA GLU A 217 -22.96 19.42 23.60
C GLU A 217 -24.33 19.13 24.22
N ASN A 218 -24.50 17.95 24.82
CA ASN A 218 -25.76 17.52 25.44
C ASN A 218 -25.72 17.54 26.98
N GLY A 219 -24.70 18.15 27.58
CA GLY A 219 -24.57 18.26 29.04
C GLY A 219 -24.37 16.92 29.76
N ILE A 220 -23.82 15.92 29.08
CA ILE A 220 -23.48 14.62 29.68
C ILE A 220 -22.00 14.66 30.08
N GLU A 221 -21.71 14.38 31.35
CA GLU A 221 -20.34 14.35 31.84
C GLU A 221 -19.57 13.17 31.22
N PHE A 222 -18.35 13.45 30.76
CA PHE A 222 -17.44 12.42 30.26
C PHE A 222 -16.88 11.60 31.41
N ASP A 223 -17.17 10.29 31.42
CA ASP A 223 -16.58 9.34 32.36
C ASP A 223 -15.44 8.56 31.68
N PRO A 224 -14.17 8.73 32.09
CA PRO A 224 -13.05 7.96 31.55
C PRO A 224 -13.23 6.44 31.70
N ARG A 225 -13.99 5.99 32.71
CA ARG A 225 -14.31 4.57 32.93
C ARG A 225 -15.34 4.04 31.93
N LEU A 226 -15.84 4.85 30.99
CA LEU A 226 -16.65 4.41 29.86
C LEU A 226 -15.87 4.39 28.56
N VAL A 227 -14.56 4.64 28.61
CA VAL A 227 -13.66 4.38 27.49
C VAL A 227 -13.00 3.02 27.72
N ARG A 228 -13.11 2.13 26.73
CA ARG A 228 -12.53 0.80 26.77
C ARG A 228 -11.66 0.58 25.54
N ALA A 229 -10.41 0.19 25.77
CA ALA A 229 -9.54 -0.22 24.69
C ALA A 229 -10.03 -1.57 24.17
N ALA A 230 -10.23 -1.66 22.87
CA ALA A 230 -10.49 -2.91 22.18
C ALA A 230 -9.91 -2.84 20.78
N HIS A 231 -9.41 -3.97 20.32
CA HIS A 231 -8.79 -4.12 19.02
C HIS A 231 -9.80 -4.64 18.00
N PHE A 232 -9.44 -4.60 16.72
CA PHE A 232 -10.32 -4.97 15.60
C PHE A 232 -10.45 -6.49 15.42
N TYR A 233 -10.69 -7.22 16.52
CA TYR A 233 -11.08 -8.63 16.50
C TYR A 233 -12.09 -8.91 17.62
N PRO A 234 -13.07 -9.83 17.40
CA PRO A 234 -14.21 -10.01 18.30
C PRO A 234 -13.83 -10.29 19.76
N GLU A 235 -12.78 -11.07 19.98
CA GLU A 235 -12.32 -11.48 21.32
C GLU A 235 -11.91 -10.28 22.18
N SER A 236 -11.22 -9.30 21.59
CA SER A 236 -10.81 -8.10 22.31
C SER A 236 -12.00 -7.25 22.75
N ALA A 237 -13.08 -7.21 21.96
CA ALA A 237 -14.29 -6.48 22.33
C ALA A 237 -15.03 -7.19 23.48
N MET A 238 -15.04 -8.52 23.52
CA MET A 238 -15.66 -9.28 24.61
C MET A 238 -14.92 -9.12 25.94
N GLU A 239 -13.58 -9.03 25.92
CA GLU A 239 -12.76 -8.79 27.12
C GLU A 239 -12.89 -7.36 27.67
N ALA A 240 -13.29 -6.42 26.82
CA ALA A 240 -13.34 -4.99 27.15
C ALA A 240 -14.61 -4.56 27.91
N VAL A 241 -15.66 -5.39 27.94
CA VAL A 241 -17.00 -5.03 28.47
C VAL A 241 -17.28 -5.65 29.83
#